data_AF-A0A957EEZ0-F1
#
_entry.id   AF-A0A957EEZ0-F1
#
_cell.length_a   1.000
_cell.length_b   1.000
_cell.length_c   1.000
_cell.angle_alpha   90.00
_cell.angle_beta   90.00
_cell.angle_gamma   90.00
#
_symmetry.space_group_name_H-M   'P 1'
#
loop_
_entity.id
_entity.type
_entity.pdbx_description
1 polymer ?
#
loop_
_entity_poly.entity_id
_entity_poly.type
_entity_poly.pdbx_seq_one_letter_code
_entity_poly.pdbx_strand_id
1 'polypeptide(L)'
;DLGMWSTPGGRPNPVSATLFFVALTSAGLGLILFFITFPRFFKHNRLLQGASWLGMAIGVWSGLSFIGIACTPADIFLGAHVNFVYSAFLSLPVAIFILAIAIWRHETFPKRYAAVLFGFTICLVAYLWLLFFGPSGAATQGANYQATGQKLIVYIALGSMLYLAYGANQQQMRNETAV
;
A
#
# COMPACT_ATOMS: atom_id res chain seq x y z
N ASP A 1 16.05 -1.54 8.66
CA ASP A 1 16.94 -2.30 7.76
C ASP A 1 16.23 -3.46 7.08
N LEU A 2 15.18 -3.23 6.28
CA LEU A 2 14.47 -4.30 5.54
C LEU A 2 14.14 -5.58 6.37
N GLY A 3 13.87 -5.42 7.67
CA GLY A 3 13.62 -6.53 8.59
C GLY A 3 14.84 -7.38 8.98
N MET A 4 16.07 -6.97 8.64
CA MET A 4 17.29 -7.74 8.93
C MET A 4 17.57 -7.85 10.43
N TRP A 5 17.84 -9.07 10.91
CA TRP A 5 18.24 -9.34 12.29
C TRP A 5 19.71 -9.04 12.55
N SER A 6 20.53 -8.97 11.50
CA SER A 6 21.92 -8.51 11.54
C SER A 6 22.12 -7.35 10.58
N THR A 7 22.91 -6.35 10.98
CA THR A 7 23.34 -5.28 10.07
C THR A 7 24.26 -5.83 8.98
N PRO A 8 24.48 -5.11 7.86
CA PRO A 8 25.48 -5.50 6.86
C PRO A 8 26.90 -5.69 7.43
N GLY A 9 27.22 -5.05 8.56
CA GLY A 9 28.47 -5.23 9.30
C GLY A 9 28.47 -6.37 10.33
N GLY A 10 27.47 -7.25 10.31
CA GLY A 10 27.37 -8.44 11.18
C GLY A 10 26.94 -8.18 12.62
N ARG A 11 26.55 -6.94 12.97
CA ARG A 11 26.08 -6.61 14.33
C ARG A 11 24.60 -6.98 14.52
N PRO A 12 24.18 -7.52 15.67
CA PRO A 12 22.77 -7.77 15.97
C PRO A 12 21.91 -6.50 15.84
N ASN A 13 20.70 -6.65 15.30
CA ASN A 13 19.76 -5.57 15.01
C ASN A 13 18.29 -5.89 15.42
N PRO A 14 18.04 -6.43 16.62
CA PRO A 14 16.71 -6.93 16.99
C PRO A 14 15.65 -5.83 17.09
N VAL A 15 16.05 -4.62 17.48
CA VAL A 15 15.13 -3.48 17.64
C VAL A 15 14.56 -3.03 16.29
N SER A 16 15.43 -2.77 15.31
CA SER A 16 15.02 -2.37 13.95
C SER A 16 14.20 -3.47 13.27
N ALA A 17 14.61 -4.74 13.42
CA ALA A 17 13.89 -5.89 12.89
C ALA A 17 12.46 -5.98 13.46
N THR A 18 12.31 -5.86 14.78
CA THR A 18 11.01 -5.90 15.46
C THR A 18 10.12 -4.73 15.05
N LEU A 19 10.66 -3.51 15.00
CA LEU A 19 9.91 -2.32 14.55
C LEU A 19 9.44 -2.47 13.10
N PHE A 20 10.30 -3.00 12.22
CA PHE A 20 9.94 -3.28 10.83
C PHE A 20 8.82 -4.31 10.74
N PHE A 21 8.92 -5.41 11.50
CA PHE A 21 7.91 -6.46 11.55
C PHE A 21 6.55 -5.91 11.98
N VAL A 22 6.49 -5.19 13.11
CA VAL A 22 5.25 -4.63 13.64
C VAL A 22 4.66 -3.60 12.67
N ALA A 23 5.49 -2.67 12.16
CA ALA A 23 5.02 -1.62 11.26
C ALA A 23 4.45 -2.20 9.96
N LEU A 24 5.17 -3.12 9.31
CA LEU A 24 4.78 -3.65 8.01
C LEU A 24 3.60 -4.63 8.12
N THR A 25 3.54 -5.41 9.19
CA THR A 25 2.36 -6.25 9.48
C THR A 25 1.13 -5.38 9.72
N SER A 26 1.26 -4.31 10.51
CA SER A 26 0.16 -3.38 10.77
C SER A 26 -0.32 -2.68 9.49
N ALA A 27 0.62 -2.25 8.64
CA ALA A 27 0.31 -1.66 7.34
C ALA A 27 -0.42 -2.65 6.42
N GLY A 28 0.06 -3.90 6.34
CA GLY A 28 -0.58 -4.96 5.55
C GLY A 28 -2.00 -5.28 6.03
N LEU A 29 -2.20 -5.40 7.35
CA LEU A 29 -3.53 -5.61 7.95
C LEU A 29 -4.46 -4.42 7.68
N GLY A 30 -3.99 -3.19 7.85
CA GLY A 30 -4.76 -1.99 7.54
C GLY A 30 -5.21 -1.95 6.08
N LEU A 31 -4.33 -2.33 5.16
CA LEU A 31 -4.63 -2.42 3.74
C LEU A 31 -5.70 -3.50 3.44
N ILE A 32 -5.57 -4.68 4.06
CA ILE A 32 -6.56 -5.77 3.94
C ILE A 32 -7.94 -5.29 4.42
N LEU A 33 -8.01 -4.70 5.62
CA LEU A 33 -9.28 -4.21 6.19
C LEU A 33 -9.92 -3.13 5.32
N PHE A 34 -9.10 -2.21 4.81
CA PHE A 34 -9.54 -1.16 3.90
C PHE A 34 -10.17 -1.75 2.63
N PHE A 35 -9.47 -2.66 1.96
CA PHE A 35 -9.95 -3.24 0.71
C PHE A 35 -11.17 -4.16 0.90
N ILE A 36 -11.25 -4.95 1.98
CA ILE A 36 -12.44 -5.80 2.26
C ILE A 36 -13.70 -4.96 2.47
N THR A 37 -13.57 -3.76 3.03
CA THR A 37 -14.71 -2.88 3.29
C THR A 37 -15.18 -2.16 2.03
N PHE A 38 -14.27 -1.92 1.07
CA PHE A 38 -14.51 -1.08 -0.09
C PHE A 38 -15.68 -1.52 -1.01
N PRO A 39 -15.86 -2.80 -1.38
CA PRO A 39 -16.97 -3.22 -2.25
C PRO A 39 -18.37 -2.89 -1.72
N ARG A 40 -18.51 -2.71 -0.39
CA ARG A 40 -19.80 -2.45 0.25
C ARG A 40 -20.43 -1.13 -0.21
N PHE A 41 -19.64 -0.20 -0.72
CA PHE A 41 -20.10 1.11 -1.16
C PHE A 41 -20.69 1.12 -2.60
N PHE A 42 -20.51 0.06 -3.39
CA PHE A 42 -20.85 0.05 -4.83
C PHE A 42 -22.02 -0.86 -5.20
N LYS A 43 -22.85 -1.27 -4.23
CA LYS A 43 -23.91 -2.28 -4.42
C LYS A 43 -24.96 -1.95 -5.49
N HIS A 44 -25.14 -0.67 -5.84
CA HIS A 44 -26.21 -0.21 -6.73
C HIS A 44 -25.81 -0.19 -8.22
N ASN A 45 -24.52 -0.31 -8.55
CA ASN A 45 -24.03 -0.32 -9.93
C ASN A 45 -23.21 -1.58 -10.20
N ARG A 46 -23.74 -2.51 -11.00
CA ARG A 46 -23.13 -3.84 -11.26
C ARG A 46 -21.71 -3.76 -11.83
N LEU A 47 -21.43 -2.79 -12.71
CA LEU A 47 -20.09 -2.62 -13.29
C LEU A 47 -19.09 -2.15 -12.24
N LEU A 48 -19.46 -1.14 -11.44
CA LEU A 48 -18.62 -0.65 -10.36
C LEU A 48 -18.47 -1.67 -9.24
N GLN A 49 -19.50 -2.47 -8.98
CA GLN A 49 -19.46 -3.56 -8.02
C GLN A 49 -18.46 -4.63 -8.44
N GLY A 50 -18.49 -5.10 -9.70
CA GLY A 50 -17.51 -6.05 -10.22
C GLY A 50 -16.08 -5.52 -10.13
N ALA A 51 -15.86 -4.27 -10.55
CA ALA A 51 -14.57 -3.60 -10.43
C ALA A 51 -14.10 -3.50 -8.96
N SER A 52 -15.00 -3.18 -8.03
CA SER A 52 -14.68 -3.08 -6.61
C SER A 52 -14.26 -4.42 -6.00
N TRP A 53 -14.88 -5.54 -6.41
CA TRP A 53 -14.47 -6.89 -5.99
C TRP A 53 -13.11 -7.28 -6.53
N LEU A 54 -12.81 -6.96 -7.79
CA LEU A 54 -11.49 -7.18 -8.37
C LEU A 54 -10.42 -6.36 -7.64
N GLY A 55 -10.69 -5.07 -7.41
CA GLY A 55 -9.82 -4.18 -6.64
C GLY A 55 -9.60 -4.68 -5.21
N MET A 56 -10.64 -5.20 -4.56
CA MET A 56 -10.53 -5.83 -3.25
C MET A 56 -9.59 -7.04 -3.28
N ALA A 57 -9.79 -7.99 -4.20
CA ALA A 57 -8.98 -9.21 -4.27
C ALA A 57 -7.49 -8.88 -4.46
N ILE A 58 -7.18 -7.97 -5.39
CA ILE A 58 -5.80 -7.54 -5.67
C ILE A 58 -5.22 -6.76 -4.47
N GLY A 59 -6.02 -5.90 -3.83
CA GLY A 59 -5.60 -5.13 -2.66
C GLY A 59 -5.33 -6.00 -1.43
N VAL A 60 -6.16 -7.02 -1.19
CA VAL A 60 -5.93 -8.02 -0.15
C VAL A 60 -4.67 -8.82 -0.43
N TRP A 61 -4.44 -9.23 -1.69
CA TRP A 61 -3.20 -9.90 -2.08
C TRP A 61 -1.96 -9.03 -1.83
N SER A 62 -2.05 -7.73 -2.13
CA SER A 62 -0.99 -6.77 -1.83
C SER A 62 -0.72 -6.68 -0.32
N GLY A 63 -1.77 -6.57 0.50
CA GLY A 63 -1.65 -6.53 1.97
C GLY A 63 -1.05 -7.81 2.57
N LEU A 64 -1.46 -8.98 2.07
CA LEU A 64 -0.85 -10.26 2.44
C LEU A 64 0.62 -10.32 2.04
N SER A 65 0.97 -9.77 0.87
CA SER A 65 2.37 -9.69 0.43
C SER A 65 3.20 -8.81 1.36
N PHE A 66 2.68 -7.66 1.83
CA PHE A 66 3.38 -6.83 2.83
C PHE A 66 3.62 -7.56 4.16
N ILE A 67 2.64 -8.34 4.63
CA ILE A 67 2.84 -9.22 5.81
C ILE A 67 3.91 -10.28 5.50
N GLY A 68 3.91 -10.84 4.29
CA GLY A 68 4.96 -11.75 3.82
C GLY A 68 6.36 -11.14 3.92
N ILE A 69 6.56 -9.90 3.44
CA ILE A 69 7.83 -9.17 3.56
C ILE A 69 8.26 -9.07 5.03
N ALA A 70 7.33 -8.78 5.94
CA ALA A 70 7.59 -8.65 7.37
C ALA A 70 8.11 -9.97 7.97
N CYS A 71 7.52 -11.10 7.55
CA CYS A 71 7.85 -12.44 8.02
C CYS A 71 9.11 -13.03 7.37
N THR A 72 9.70 -12.38 6.37
CA THR A 72 10.90 -12.85 5.66
C THR A 72 12.05 -11.86 5.82
N PRO A 73 12.83 -11.90 6.92
CA PRO A 73 14.01 -11.05 7.09
C PRO A 73 14.97 -11.16 5.90
N ALA A 74 15.42 -10.02 5.36
CA ALA A 74 16.22 -10.00 4.14
C ALA A 74 17.61 -10.65 4.27
N ASP A 75 18.17 -10.73 5.48
CA ASP A 75 19.45 -11.39 5.78
C ASP A 75 19.33 -12.92 5.88
N ILE A 76 18.13 -13.45 6.10
CA ILE A 76 17.87 -14.89 6.28
C ILE A 76 17.18 -15.48 5.04
N PHE A 77 16.18 -14.80 4.49
CA PHE A 77 15.30 -15.28 3.43
C PHE A 77 15.19 -14.29 2.26
N LEU A 78 16.32 -13.81 1.74
CA LEU A 78 16.38 -12.76 0.71
C LEU A 78 15.48 -13.04 -0.51
N GLY A 79 15.51 -14.27 -1.05
CA GLY A 79 14.71 -14.62 -2.24
C GLY A 79 13.20 -14.51 -1.98
N ALA A 80 12.72 -15.03 -0.85
CA ALA A 80 11.32 -14.91 -0.46
C ALA A 80 10.93 -13.46 -0.19
N HIS A 81 11.80 -12.71 0.50
CA HIS A 81 11.62 -11.28 0.76
C HIS A 81 11.41 -10.49 -0.52
N VAL A 82 12.31 -10.66 -1.50
CA VAL A 82 12.24 -9.96 -2.79
C VAL A 82 10.99 -10.35 -3.57
N ASN A 83 10.58 -11.62 -3.57
CA ASN A 83 9.34 -12.06 -4.21
C ASN A 83 8.10 -11.40 -3.61
N PHE A 84 8.04 -11.28 -2.28
CA PHE A 84 6.94 -10.56 -1.62
C PHE A 84 6.99 -9.05 -1.90
N VAL A 85 8.18 -8.43 -1.97
CA VAL A 85 8.34 -7.03 -2.39
C VAL A 85 7.75 -6.82 -3.78
N TYR A 86 8.14 -7.62 -4.77
CA TYR A 86 7.57 -7.51 -6.13
C TYR A 86 6.06 -7.75 -6.13
N SER A 87 5.59 -8.78 -5.41
CA SER A 87 4.17 -9.10 -5.33
C SER A 87 3.35 -7.95 -4.75
N ALA A 88 3.84 -7.33 -3.67
CA ALA A 88 3.17 -6.20 -3.03
C ALA A 88 3.14 -4.96 -3.93
N PHE A 89 4.29 -4.54 -4.47
CA PHE A 89 4.41 -3.29 -5.21
C PHE A 89 3.87 -3.35 -6.64
N LEU A 90 3.75 -4.53 -7.26
CA LEU A 90 3.07 -4.69 -8.55
C LEU A 90 1.54 -4.71 -8.40
N SER A 91 1.04 -5.35 -7.34
CA SER A 91 -0.42 -5.46 -7.12
C SER A 91 -1.05 -4.19 -6.57
N LEU A 92 -0.36 -3.48 -5.66
CA LEU A 92 -0.89 -2.27 -5.03
C LEU A 92 -1.36 -1.17 -6.00
N PRO A 93 -0.55 -0.71 -6.98
CA PRO A 93 -0.97 0.34 -7.90
C PRO A 93 -2.19 -0.06 -8.73
N VAL A 94 -2.29 -1.34 -9.10
CA VAL A 94 -3.46 -1.85 -9.83
C VAL A 94 -4.70 -1.76 -8.94
N ALA A 95 -4.62 -2.20 -7.68
CA ALA A 95 -5.74 -2.11 -6.74
C ALA A 95 -6.18 -0.66 -6.47
N ILE A 96 -5.22 0.23 -6.22
CA ILE A 96 -5.48 1.66 -5.99
C ILE A 96 -6.05 2.36 -7.23
N PHE A 97 -5.59 2.00 -8.42
CA PHE A 97 -6.11 2.56 -9.67
C PHE A 97 -7.56 2.14 -9.93
N ILE A 98 -7.89 0.86 -9.72
CA ILE A 98 -9.27 0.36 -9.83
C ILE A 98 -10.17 1.11 -8.84
N LEU A 99 -9.71 1.25 -7.60
CA LEU A 99 -10.37 2.02 -6.55
C LEU A 99 -10.58 3.50 -6.95
N ALA A 100 -9.57 4.15 -7.51
CA ALA A 100 -9.66 5.52 -7.99
C ALA A 100 -10.71 5.67 -9.10
N ILE A 101 -10.75 4.75 -10.07
CA ILE A 101 -11.78 4.73 -11.13
C ILE A 101 -13.17 4.52 -10.53
N ALA A 102 -13.31 3.58 -9.60
CA ALA A 102 -14.59 3.30 -8.96
C ALA A 102 -15.14 4.54 -8.24
N ILE A 103 -14.33 5.21 -7.43
CA ILE A 103 -14.70 6.46 -6.76
C ILE A 103 -14.98 7.57 -7.77
N TRP A 104 -14.18 7.70 -8.83
CA TRP A 104 -14.39 8.72 -9.86
C TRP A 104 -15.72 8.55 -10.59
N ARG A 105 -16.14 7.31 -10.82
CA ARG A 105 -17.38 6.96 -11.53
C ARG A 105 -18.60 6.92 -10.61
N HIS A 106 -18.42 6.92 -9.29
CA HIS A 106 -19.54 6.96 -8.37
C HIS A 106 -20.15 8.36 -8.32
N GLU A 107 -21.47 8.45 -8.37
CA GLU A 107 -22.20 9.72 -8.51
C GLU A 107 -22.09 10.60 -7.26
N THR A 108 -22.15 9.99 -6.08
CA THR A 108 -22.15 10.72 -4.80
C THR A 108 -20.79 10.91 -4.15
N PHE A 109 -19.75 10.17 -4.59
CA PHE A 109 -18.43 10.31 -3.97
C PHE A 109 -17.73 11.56 -4.51
N PRO A 110 -17.10 12.37 -3.64
CA PRO A 110 -16.31 13.51 -4.09
C PRO A 110 -15.16 13.09 -5.00
N LYS A 111 -15.13 13.66 -6.21
CA LYS A 111 -14.07 13.44 -7.22
C LYS A 111 -12.66 13.71 -6.69
N ARG A 112 -12.52 14.59 -5.68
CA ARG A 112 -11.24 14.90 -5.01
C ARG A 112 -10.57 13.67 -4.41
N TYR A 113 -11.33 12.70 -3.88
CA TYR A 113 -10.75 11.47 -3.31
C TYR A 113 -10.16 10.57 -4.40
N ALA A 114 -10.86 10.46 -5.54
CA ALA A 114 -10.30 9.77 -6.70
C ALA A 114 -9.05 10.48 -7.23
N ALA A 115 -9.02 11.82 -7.26
CA ALA A 115 -7.84 12.57 -7.67
C ALA A 115 -6.61 12.27 -6.79
N VAL A 116 -6.78 12.21 -5.47
CA VAL A 116 -5.71 11.81 -4.53
C VAL A 116 -5.23 10.39 -4.82
N LEU A 117 -6.13 9.45 -5.07
CA LEU A 117 -5.77 8.07 -5.37
C LEU A 117 -5.11 7.91 -6.75
N PHE A 118 -5.48 8.70 -7.74
CA PHE A 118 -4.76 8.77 -9.02
C PHE A 118 -3.34 9.30 -8.82
N GLY A 119 -3.18 10.39 -8.04
CA GLY A 119 -1.86 10.89 -7.65
C GLY A 119 -1.02 9.83 -6.94
N PHE A 120 -1.63 9.10 -5.99
CA PHE A 120 -0.95 8.01 -5.28
C PHE A 120 -0.55 6.87 -6.23
N THR A 121 -1.40 6.52 -7.20
CA THR A 121 -1.07 5.54 -8.24
C THR A 121 0.15 5.98 -9.04
N ILE A 122 0.25 7.26 -9.43
CA ILE A 122 1.41 7.80 -10.15
C ILE A 122 2.68 7.66 -9.30
N CYS A 123 2.62 7.98 -8.00
CA CYS A 123 3.75 7.79 -7.09
C CYS A 123 4.18 6.31 -7.02
N LEU A 124 3.23 5.38 -6.93
CA LEU A 124 3.51 3.94 -6.93
C LEU A 124 4.16 3.48 -8.24
N VAL A 125 3.69 3.97 -9.39
CA VAL A 125 4.30 3.66 -10.69
C VAL A 125 5.71 4.25 -10.81
N ALA A 126 5.94 5.46 -10.30
CA ALA A 126 7.28 6.04 -10.22
C ALA A 126 8.22 5.21 -9.33
N TYR A 127 7.70 4.67 -8.22
CA TYR A 127 8.47 3.74 -7.40
C TYR A 127 8.72 2.40 -8.11
N LEU A 128 7.77 1.86 -8.88
CA LEU A 128 8.02 0.68 -9.71
C LEU A 128 9.13 0.94 -10.74
N TRP A 129 9.17 2.14 -11.31
CA TRP A 129 10.27 2.52 -12.20
C TRP A 129 11.62 2.48 -11.47
N LEU A 130 11.70 3.03 -10.25
CA LEU A 130 12.88 2.90 -9.39
C LEU A 130 13.20 1.44 -9.04
N LEU A 131 12.19 0.60 -8.83
CA LEU A 131 12.36 -0.81 -8.46
C LEU A 131 12.96 -1.64 -9.60
N PHE A 132 12.59 -1.36 -10.85
CA PHE A 132 13.07 -2.10 -12.03
C PHE A 132 14.31 -1.50 -12.69
N PHE A 133 14.42 -0.17 -12.71
CA PHE A 133 15.47 0.54 -13.46
C PHE A 133 16.42 1.34 -12.57
N GLY A 134 16.14 1.42 -11.27
CA GLY A 134 17.00 2.09 -10.32
C GLY A 134 18.26 1.28 -9.97
N PRO A 135 19.18 1.88 -9.20
CA PRO A 135 20.40 1.19 -8.77
C PRO A 135 20.08 -0.10 -8.00
N SER A 136 20.85 -1.16 -8.27
CA SER A 136 20.59 -2.48 -7.71
C SER A 136 20.72 -2.48 -6.18
N GLY A 137 19.79 -3.16 -5.50
CA GLY A 137 19.83 -3.34 -4.05
C GLY A 137 21.04 -4.14 -3.54
N ALA A 138 21.81 -4.75 -4.44
CA ALA A 138 23.04 -5.47 -4.12
C ALA A 138 24.18 -4.53 -3.71
N ALA A 139 24.19 -3.29 -4.23
CA ALA A 139 25.14 -2.26 -3.79
C ALA A 139 24.53 -1.45 -2.63
N THR A 140 25.34 -1.10 -1.63
CA THR A 140 24.89 -0.33 -0.45
C THR A 140 24.14 0.96 -0.84
N GLN A 141 24.63 1.67 -1.86
CA GLN A 141 23.96 2.87 -2.34
C GLN A 141 22.58 2.57 -2.95
N GLY A 142 22.46 1.51 -3.75
CA GLY A 142 21.18 1.12 -4.34
C GLY A 142 20.16 0.63 -3.30
N ALA A 143 20.62 -0.12 -2.29
CA ALA A 143 19.77 -0.48 -1.15
C ALA A 143 19.22 0.77 -0.44
N ASN A 144 20.04 1.81 -0.26
CA ASN A 144 19.60 3.07 0.34
C ASN A 144 18.57 3.81 -0.53
N TYR A 145 18.76 3.86 -1.86
CA TYR A 145 17.77 4.46 -2.76
C TYR A 145 16.43 3.73 -2.72
N GLN A 146 16.45 2.40 -2.80
CA GLN A 146 15.23 1.60 -2.73
C GLN A 146 14.53 1.75 -1.38
N ALA A 147 15.25 1.68 -0.27
CA ALA A 147 14.68 1.86 1.07
C ALA A 147 14.11 3.27 1.28
N THR A 148 14.74 4.29 0.73
CA THR A 148 14.24 5.68 0.79
C THR A 148 12.96 5.83 -0.04
N GLY A 149 12.93 5.27 -1.25
CA GLY A 149 11.73 5.22 -2.09
C GLY A 149 10.56 4.54 -1.39
N GLN A 150 10.80 3.38 -0.75
CA GLN A 150 9.75 2.67 0.01
C GLN A 150 9.18 3.52 1.15
N LYS A 151 10.04 4.17 1.94
CA LYS A 151 9.60 5.05 3.04
C LYS A 151 8.76 6.22 2.52
N LEU A 152 9.17 6.82 1.41
CA LEU A 152 8.41 7.91 0.78
C LEU A 152 7.01 7.42 0.36
N ILE A 153 6.92 6.26 -0.28
CA ILE A 153 5.63 5.66 -0.65
C ILE A 153 4.76 5.39 0.58
N VAL A 154 5.34 4.92 1.68
CA VAL A 154 4.61 4.73 2.95
C VAL A 154 4.03 6.04 3.47
N TYR A 155 4.80 7.14 3.47
CA TYR A 155 4.29 8.43 3.92
C TYR A 155 3.17 8.97 3.03
N ILE A 156 3.31 8.81 1.70
CA ILE A 156 2.25 9.19 0.74
C ILE A 156 1.00 8.34 0.97
N ALA A 157 1.16 7.03 1.19
CA ALA A 157 0.05 6.13 1.49
C ALA A 157 -0.69 6.55 2.76
N LEU A 158 0.04 6.80 3.86
CA LEU A 158 -0.53 7.26 5.13
C LEU A 158 -1.28 8.58 4.95
N GLY A 159 -0.67 9.57 4.29
CA GLY A 159 -1.32 10.85 4.01
C GLY A 159 -2.60 10.71 3.17
N SER A 160 -2.55 9.87 2.13
CA SER A 160 -3.70 9.62 1.25
C SER A 160 -4.85 8.93 1.99
N MET A 161 -4.54 7.94 2.82
CA MET A 161 -5.54 7.19 3.60
C MET A 161 -6.14 8.05 4.71
N LEU A 162 -5.33 8.84 5.42
CA LEU A 162 -5.84 9.79 6.42
C LEU A 162 -6.76 10.84 5.80
N TYR A 163 -6.39 11.37 4.62
CA TYR A 163 -7.23 12.32 3.90
C TYR A 163 -8.58 11.70 3.49
N LEU A 164 -8.56 10.48 2.96
CA LEU A 164 -9.79 9.76 2.61
C LEU A 164 -10.65 9.46 3.85
N ALA A 165 -10.04 9.00 4.94
CA ALA A 165 -10.74 8.67 6.19
C ALA A 165 -11.39 9.90 6.83
N TYR A 166 -10.63 11.00 6.95
CA TYR A 166 -11.15 12.27 7.44
C TYR A 166 -12.29 12.79 6.55
N GLY A 167 -12.08 12.74 5.24
CA GLY A 167 -13.07 13.16 4.26
C GLY A 167 -14.36 12.34 4.31
N ALA A 168 -14.27 11.03 4.53
CA ALA A 168 -15.42 10.16 4.69
C ALA A 168 -16.20 10.48 5.98
N ASN A 169 -15.50 10.66 7.10
CA ASN A 169 -16.13 11.01 8.38
C ASN A 169 -16.89 12.34 8.31
N GLN A 170 -16.31 13.37 7.69
CA GLN A 170 -16.99 14.66 7.50
C GLN A 170 -18.27 14.55 6.66
N GLN A 171 -18.27 13.69 5.63
CA GLN A 171 -19.47 13.50 4.82
C GLN A 171 -20.57 12.76 5.57
N GLN A 172 -20.21 11.78 6.41
CA GLN A 172 -21.17 11.08 7.24
C GLN A 172 -21.84 12.04 8.24
N MET A 173 -21.04 12.81 8.98
CA MET A 173 -21.55 13.80 9.94
C MET A 173 -22.49 14.83 9.29
N ARG A 174 -22.15 15.31 8.09
CA ARG A 174 -22.99 16.28 7.37
C ARG A 174 -24.33 15.69 6.94
N ASN A 175 -24.38 14.40 6.63
CA ASN A 175 -25.62 13.71 6.27
C ASN A 175 -26.50 13.45 7.50
N GLU A 176 -25.91 13.18 8.67
CA GLU A 176 -26.64 12.99 9.94
C GLU A 176 -27.27 14.29 10.45
N THR A 177 -26.62 15.46 10.24
CA THR A 177 -27.18 16.77 10.62
C THR A 177 -28.23 17.32 9.66
N ALA A 178 -28.39 16.70 8.48
CA ALA A 178 -29.34 17.14 7.45
C ALA A 178 -30.69 16.39 7.51
N VAL A 179 -30.85 15.47 8.45
CA VAL A 179 -32.08 14.71 8.77
C VAL A 179 -32.68 15.26 10.06
#